data_AF-A0A8T7K554-F1
#
_entry.id   AF-A0A8T7K554-F1
#
_cell.length_a   1.000
_cell.length_b   1.000
_cell.length_c   1.000
_cell.angle_alpha   90.00
_cell.angle_beta   90.00
_cell.angle_gamma   90.00
#
_symmetry.space_group_name_H-M   'P 1'
#
loop_
_entity.id
_entity.type
_entity.pdbx_description
1 polymer ?
#
loop_
_entity_poly.entity_id
_entity_poly.type
_entity_poly.pdbx_seq_one_letter_code
_entity_poly.pdbx_strand_id
1 'polypeptide(L)'
;MSEEQNAAVEQAAPRRPVSPLRRLGCVLLLILWFAFILLPCALVMLAQQQEIVISQGDLPGEQIRIWLIMEIEQRGLGIASTARHAIDGAQCVQTDVRFALWQGEGEAVSYCECYTRGADEETWLFVSQAQGACVP
;
A
#
# COMPACT_ATOMS: atom_id res chain seq x y z
N MET A 1 -20.07 76.33 -15.99
CA MET A 1 -20.13 75.39 -17.13
C MET A 1 -18.79 74.67 -17.18
N SER A 2 -18.79 73.40 -16.74
CA SER A 2 -17.81 72.36 -17.15
C SER A 2 -16.43 72.30 -16.50
N GLU A 3 -16.31 71.87 -15.24
CA GLU A 3 -15.01 71.42 -14.66
C GLU A 3 -15.11 70.16 -13.76
N GLU A 4 -16.21 69.40 -13.82
CA GLU A 4 -16.46 68.29 -12.87
C GLU A 4 -16.25 66.88 -13.43
N GLN A 5 -15.62 66.70 -14.60
CA GLN A 5 -15.58 65.37 -15.27
C GLN A 5 -14.24 64.62 -15.25
N ASN A 6 -13.28 64.99 -14.39
CA ASN A 6 -12.04 64.21 -14.22
C ASN A 6 -12.05 63.31 -12.96
N ALA A 7 -13.21 62.75 -12.63
CA ALA A 7 -13.27 61.52 -11.84
C ALA A 7 -13.01 60.34 -12.79
N ALA A 8 -11.73 60.13 -13.13
CA ALA A 8 -11.27 58.88 -13.70
C ALA A 8 -11.53 57.78 -12.67
N VAL A 9 -12.73 57.19 -12.77
CA VAL A 9 -13.13 55.98 -12.08
C VAL A 9 -12.10 54.92 -12.45
N GLU A 10 -11.15 54.70 -11.55
CA GLU A 10 -10.22 53.59 -11.55
C GLU A 10 -11.07 52.32 -11.64
N GLN A 11 -11.14 51.78 -12.86
CA GLN A 11 -11.95 50.62 -13.19
C GLN A 11 -11.36 49.42 -12.46
N ALA A 12 -11.88 49.15 -11.26
CA ALA A 12 -11.65 47.91 -10.55
C ALA A 12 -12.16 46.76 -11.43
N ALA A 13 -11.22 46.06 -12.08
CA ALA A 13 -11.53 44.93 -12.94
C ALA A 13 -12.38 43.89 -12.18
N PRO A 14 -13.45 43.36 -12.79
CA PRO A 14 -14.33 42.41 -12.12
C PRO A 14 -13.55 41.14 -11.79
N ARG A 15 -13.41 40.84 -10.48
CA ARG A 15 -12.82 39.59 -10.01
C ARG A 15 -13.68 38.42 -10.49
N ARG A 16 -13.24 37.73 -11.55
CA ARG A 16 -13.91 36.53 -12.07
C ARG A 16 -14.13 35.53 -10.93
N PRO A 17 -15.36 35.01 -10.74
CA PRO A 17 -15.61 34.00 -9.74
C PRO A 17 -14.82 32.74 -10.09
N VAL A 18 -13.87 32.39 -9.22
CA VAL A 18 -13.08 31.17 -9.34
C VAL A 18 -13.96 29.98 -8.99
N SER A 19 -14.39 29.24 -10.01
CA SER A 19 -15.27 28.08 -9.82
C SER A 19 -14.56 26.96 -9.03
N PRO A 20 -15.24 26.30 -8.09
CA PRO A 20 -14.66 25.27 -7.24
C PRO A 20 -14.22 24.03 -8.04
N LEU A 21 -14.88 23.71 -9.17
CA LEU A 21 -14.44 22.63 -10.08
C LEU A 21 -13.03 22.87 -10.64
N ARG A 22 -12.67 24.13 -10.91
CA ARG A 22 -11.35 24.47 -11.44
C ARG A 22 -10.25 24.34 -10.37
N ARG A 23 -10.60 24.58 -9.10
CA ARG A 23 -9.72 24.31 -7.95
C ARG A 23 -9.50 22.81 -7.76
N LEU A 24 -10.56 22.00 -7.85
CA LEU A 24 -10.47 20.55 -7.71
C LEU A 24 -9.58 19.93 -8.80
N GLY A 25 -9.75 20.36 -10.06
CA GLY A 25 -8.89 19.93 -11.17
C GLY A 25 -7.43 20.36 -10.98
N CYS A 26 -7.19 21.58 -10.48
CA CYS A 26 -5.84 22.05 -10.20
C CYS A 26 -5.17 21.25 -9.07
N VAL A 27 -5.91 20.94 -8.00
CA VAL A 27 -5.42 20.10 -6.89
C VAL A 27 -5.12 18.68 -7.37
N LEU A 28 -6.00 18.07 -8.16
CA LEU A 28 -5.76 16.75 -8.75
C LEU A 28 -4.52 16.73 -9.63
N LEU A 29 -4.34 17.74 -10.49
CA LEU A 29 -3.16 17.86 -11.34
C LEU A 29 -1.88 18.03 -10.51
N LEU A 30 -1.94 18.82 -9.44
CA LEU A 30 -0.81 19.03 -8.52
C LEU A 30 -0.46 17.74 -7.77
N ILE A 31 -1.44 16.97 -7.30
CA ILE A 31 -1.24 15.65 -6.68
C ILE A 31 -0.58 14.69 -7.68
N LEU A 32 -1.10 14.62 -8.91
CA LEU A 32 -0.61 13.72 -9.94
C LEU A 32 0.83 14.09 -10.36
N TRP A 33 1.11 15.39 -10.48
CA TRP A 33 2.46 15.91 -10.72
C TRP A 33 3.44 15.52 -9.60
N PHE A 34 3.03 15.71 -8.34
CA PHE A 34 3.87 15.38 -7.19
C PHE A 34 4.12 13.87 -7.10
N ALA A 35 3.09 13.05 -7.35
CA ALA A 35 3.22 11.60 -7.42
C ALA A 35 4.22 11.17 -8.50
N PHE A 36 4.18 11.81 -9.68
CA PHE A 36 5.11 11.50 -10.77
C PHE A 36 6.57 11.83 -10.42
N ILE A 37 6.82 12.93 -9.71
CA ILE A 37 8.17 13.30 -9.24
C ILE A 37 8.63 12.40 -8.09
N LEU A 38 7.73 12.01 -7.17
CA LEU A 38 8.07 11.15 -6.04
C LEU A 38 8.25 9.68 -6.41
N LEU A 39 7.61 9.22 -7.48
CA LEU A 39 7.66 7.83 -7.92
C LEU A 39 9.09 7.28 -8.08
N PRO A 40 10.04 7.94 -8.78
CA PRO A 40 11.41 7.45 -8.86
C PRO A 40 12.12 7.40 -7.49
N CYS A 41 11.88 8.38 -6.61
CA CYS A 41 12.44 8.34 -5.25
C CYS A 41 11.90 7.15 -4.46
N ALA A 42 10.60 6.87 -4.56
CA ALA A 42 9.98 5.73 -3.91
C ALA A 42 10.55 4.40 -4.42
N LEU A 43 10.74 4.27 -5.74
CA LEU A 43 11.35 3.07 -6.34
C LEU A 43 12.79 2.84 -5.88
N VAL A 44 13.60 3.89 -5.78
CA VAL A 44 14.98 3.79 -5.28
C VAL A 44 14.99 3.38 -3.80
N MET A 45 14.07 3.92 -3.00
CA MET A 45 13.93 3.56 -1.59
C MET A 45 13.58 2.07 -1.42
N LEU A 46 12.63 1.58 -2.23
CA LEU A 46 12.24 0.17 -2.27
C LEU A 46 13.41 -0.73 -2.70
N ALA A 47 14.21 -0.29 -3.67
CA ALA A 47 15.40 -1.00 -4.11
C ALA A 47 16.49 -1.11 -3.02
N GLN A 48 16.60 -0.12 -2.14
CA GLN A 48 17.61 -0.10 -1.07
C GLN A 48 17.20 -0.93 0.16
N GLN A 49 15.92 -0.87 0.56
CA GLN A 49 15.46 -1.62 1.72
C GLN A 49 15.24 -3.11 1.43
N GLN A 50 15.00 -3.46 0.16
CA GLN A 50 14.78 -4.81 -0.38
C GLN A 50 13.54 -5.54 0.20
N GLU A 51 13.17 -5.28 1.45
CA GLU A 51 11.95 -5.74 2.07
C GLU A 51 11.32 -4.69 3.00
N ILE A 52 10.00 -4.74 3.10
CA ILE A 52 9.19 -3.97 4.04
C ILE A 52 8.33 -5.01 4.76
N VAL A 53 8.47 -5.07 6.09
CA VAL A 53 7.72 -5.99 6.95
C VAL A 53 6.88 -5.17 7.92
N ILE A 54 5.58 -5.45 7.97
CA ILE A 54 4.63 -4.81 8.87
C ILE A 54 3.93 -5.90 9.68
N SER A 55 4.22 -5.99 10.98
CA SER A 55 3.54 -6.92 11.89
C SER A 55 2.11 -6.41 12.16
N GLN A 56 1.11 -7.26 11.98
CA GLN A 56 -0.31 -6.90 12.17
C GLN A 56 -0.90 -7.41 13.48
N GLY A 57 -0.21 -8.32 14.17
CA GLY A 57 -0.62 -8.82 15.47
C GLY A 57 0.44 -9.69 16.14
N ASP A 58 0.02 -10.39 17.20
CA ASP A 58 0.88 -11.20 18.07
C ASP A 58 1.03 -12.65 17.60
N LEU A 59 0.37 -13.06 16.51
CA LEU A 59 0.55 -14.40 15.98
C LEU A 59 1.86 -14.51 15.18
N PRO A 60 2.59 -15.62 15.28
CA PRO A 60 3.75 -15.86 14.44
C PRO A 60 3.32 -15.88 12.97
N GLY A 61 4.02 -15.13 12.13
CA GLY A 61 3.69 -15.04 10.71
C GLY A 61 2.59 -14.06 10.33
N GLU A 62 1.90 -13.42 11.28
CA GLU A 62 0.88 -12.39 11.02
C GLU A 62 1.51 -11.04 10.63
N GLN A 63 2.18 -11.03 9.48
CA GLN A 63 2.89 -9.86 8.95
C GLN A 63 2.62 -9.69 7.45
N ILE A 64 2.44 -8.43 7.03
CA ILE A 64 2.47 -8.08 5.61
C ILE A 64 3.93 -7.90 5.22
N ARG A 65 4.36 -8.58 4.17
CA ARG A 65 5.71 -8.45 3.61
C ARG A 65 5.64 -8.03 2.16
N ILE A 66 6.39 -7.00 1.81
CA ILE A 66 6.60 -6.59 0.42
C ILE A 66 8.09 -6.63 0.19
N TRP A 67 8.56 -7.33 -0.84
CA TRP A 67 9.98 -7.44 -1.13
C TRP A 67 10.27 -7.35 -2.61
N LEU A 68 11.45 -6.85 -2.94
CA LEU A 68 11.94 -6.75 -4.30
C LEU A 68 12.76 -7.99 -4.63
N ILE A 69 12.42 -8.63 -5.74
CA ILE A 69 13.10 -9.80 -6.27
C ILE A 69 13.97 -9.32 -7.44
N MET A 70 15.27 -9.60 -7.38
CA MET A 70 16.28 -9.10 -8.33
C MET A 70 17.19 -10.21 -8.88
N GLU A 71 16.76 -11.47 -8.82
CA GLU A 71 17.52 -12.56 -9.43
C GLU A 71 17.66 -12.37 -10.96
N ILE A 72 18.63 -13.06 -11.55
CA ILE A 72 18.94 -12.92 -12.99
C ILE A 72 17.74 -13.37 -13.84
N GLU A 73 17.07 -14.45 -13.43
CA GLU A 73 15.95 -15.06 -14.16
C GLU A 73 14.57 -14.65 -13.60
N GLN A 74 14.54 -14.05 -12.41
CA GLN A 74 13.32 -13.67 -11.71
C GLN A 74 13.44 -12.26 -11.18
N ARG A 75 12.55 -11.37 -11.62
CA ARG A 75 12.53 -9.97 -11.19
C ARG A 75 11.11 -9.50 -10.95
N GLY A 76 10.90 -8.74 -9.88
CA GLY A 76 9.62 -8.10 -9.64
C GLY A 76 9.39 -7.82 -8.17
N LEU A 77 8.12 -7.65 -7.80
CA LEU A 77 7.70 -7.35 -6.44
C LEU A 77 6.91 -8.53 -5.89
N GLY A 78 7.41 -9.13 -4.82
CA GLY A 78 6.68 -10.09 -4.01
C GLY A 78 5.85 -9.36 -2.97
N ILE A 79 4.59 -9.76 -2.82
CA ILE A 79 3.65 -9.21 -1.85
C ILE A 79 3.03 -10.40 -1.12
N ALA A 80 3.26 -10.49 0.19
CA ALA A 80 2.64 -11.44 1.09
C ALA A 80 1.66 -10.69 1.99
N SER A 81 0.39 -11.06 1.92
CA SER A 81 -0.65 -10.59 2.84
C SER A 81 -1.10 -11.73 3.73
N THR A 82 -1.50 -11.42 4.96
CA THR A 82 -1.94 -12.43 5.91
C THR A 82 -3.36 -12.19 6.39
N ALA A 83 -4.06 -13.28 6.69
CA ALA A 83 -5.41 -13.28 7.23
C ALA A 83 -5.50 -14.32 8.35
N ARG A 84 -6.13 -13.94 9.46
CA ARG A 84 -6.31 -14.81 10.63
C ARG A 84 -7.62 -15.59 10.53
N HIS A 85 -7.57 -16.88 10.83
CA HIS A 85 -8.70 -17.79 10.89
C HIS A 85 -8.65 -18.58 12.20
N ALA A 86 -9.81 -18.85 12.80
CA ALA A 86 -9.91 -19.76 13.95
C ALA A 86 -10.52 -21.08 13.47
N ILE A 87 -9.79 -22.19 13.60
CA ILE A 87 -10.17 -23.51 13.07
C ILE A 87 -9.93 -24.55 14.16
N ASP A 88 -10.94 -25.34 14.51
CA ASP A 88 -10.86 -26.41 15.53
C ASP A 88 -10.20 -26.00 16.87
N GLY A 89 -10.39 -24.75 17.29
CA GLY A 89 -9.80 -24.19 18.51
C GLY A 89 -8.35 -23.73 18.38
N ALA A 90 -7.72 -23.92 17.22
CA ALA A 90 -6.42 -23.34 16.86
C ALA A 90 -6.59 -21.98 16.16
N GLN A 91 -5.55 -21.15 16.22
CA GLN A 91 -5.46 -19.89 15.49
C GLN A 91 -4.53 -20.10 14.28
N CYS A 92 -5.09 -19.96 13.08
CA CYS A 92 -4.39 -20.16 11.83
C CYS A 92 -4.17 -18.83 11.10
N VAL A 93 -3.02 -18.70 10.44
CA VAL A 93 -2.65 -17.59 9.58
C VAL A 93 -2.59 -18.11 8.16
N GLN A 94 -3.50 -17.63 7.31
CA GLN A 94 -3.39 -17.79 5.87
C GLN A 94 -2.47 -16.71 5.35
N THR A 95 -1.43 -17.09 4.63
CA THR A 95 -0.57 -16.16 3.89
C THR A 95 -0.77 -16.35 2.41
N ASP A 96 -1.08 -15.26 1.72
CA ASP A 96 -1.25 -15.20 0.28
C ASP A 96 -0.09 -14.43 -0.34
N VAL A 97 0.70 -15.12 -1.16
CA VAL A 97 1.82 -14.55 -1.89
C VAL A 97 1.41 -14.28 -3.32
N ARG A 98 1.59 -13.03 -3.74
CA ARG A 98 1.31 -12.53 -5.09
C ARG A 98 2.57 -11.84 -5.63
N PHE A 99 2.72 -11.89 -6.95
CA PHE A 99 3.81 -11.21 -7.65
C PHE A 99 3.23 -10.10 -8.53
N ALA A 100 3.84 -8.92 -8.47
CA ALA A 100 3.53 -7.78 -9.32
C ALA A 100 4.80 -7.33 -10.08
N LEU A 101 4.62 -6.71 -11.25
CA LEU A 101 5.73 -6.31 -12.14
C LEU A 101 6.73 -7.46 -12.37
N TRP A 102 6.20 -8.67 -12.55
CA TRP A 102 6.98 -9.90 -12.55
C TRP A 102 7.54 -10.23 -13.95
N GLN A 103 8.81 -10.59 -13.98
CA GLN A 103 9.52 -11.14 -15.12
C GLN A 103 10.16 -12.46 -14.69
N GLY A 104 9.70 -13.57 -15.28
CA GLY A 104 10.13 -14.93 -14.95
C GLY A 104 8.93 -15.86 -14.73
N GLU A 105 9.20 -17.07 -14.25
CA GLU A 105 8.18 -18.00 -13.77
C GLU A 105 7.95 -17.78 -12.27
N GLY A 106 6.70 -17.59 -11.86
CA GLY A 106 6.33 -17.34 -10.47
C GLY A 106 4.82 -17.47 -10.30
N GLU A 107 4.38 -18.48 -9.56
CA GLU A 107 2.97 -18.74 -9.32
C GLU A 107 2.54 -18.18 -7.97
N ALA A 108 1.37 -17.56 -7.95
CA ALA A 108 0.76 -17.15 -6.69
C ALA A 108 0.51 -18.39 -5.82
N VAL A 109 0.96 -18.34 -4.58
CA VAL A 109 0.83 -19.44 -3.64
C VAL A 109 0.16 -18.94 -2.37
N SER A 110 -0.70 -19.77 -1.82
CA SER A 110 -1.30 -19.57 -0.51
C SER A 110 -0.82 -20.69 0.40
N TYR A 111 -0.55 -20.38 1.66
CA TYR A 111 -0.27 -21.38 2.68
C TYR A 111 -0.98 -21.01 3.97
N CYS A 112 -1.35 -22.03 4.74
CA CYS A 112 -2.03 -21.91 6.00
C CYS A 112 -1.15 -22.51 7.10
N GLU A 113 -0.85 -21.72 8.12
CA GLU A 113 -0.08 -22.14 9.29
C GLU A 113 -0.93 -22.01 10.55
N CYS A 114 -1.08 -23.10 11.30
CA CYS A 114 -1.91 -23.13 12.50
C CYS A 114 -1.06 -23.20 13.77
N TYR A 115 -1.49 -22.43 14.77
CA TYR A 115 -0.83 -22.29 16.05
C TYR A 115 -1.82 -22.48 17.20
N THR A 116 -1.34 -23.04 18.30
CA THR A 116 -2.06 -23.10 19.57
C THR A 116 -1.28 -22.36 20.65
N ARG A 117 -1.95 -21.90 21.70
CA ARG A 117 -1.26 -21.36 22.88
C ARG A 117 -0.57 -22.50 23.63
N GLY A 118 0.69 -22.27 24.01
CA GLY A 118 1.45 -23.16 24.89
C GLY A 118 1.00 -23.06 26.34
N ALA A 119 1.60 -23.90 27.20
CA ALA A 119 1.24 -24.01 28.62
C ALA A 119 1.39 -22.70 29.41
N ASP A 120 2.32 -21.83 28.99
CA ASP A 120 2.57 -20.53 29.63
C ASP A 120 1.70 -19.40 29.05
N GLU A 121 0.76 -19.71 28.14
CA GLU A 121 -0.13 -18.78 27.40
C GLU A 121 0.56 -17.67 26.59
N GLU A 122 1.84 -17.39 26.79
CA GLU A 122 2.59 -16.36 26.07
C GLU A 122 3.22 -16.89 24.77
N THR A 123 3.54 -18.19 24.73
CA THR A 123 4.21 -18.81 23.58
C THR A 123 3.20 -19.45 22.63
N TRP A 124 3.35 -19.19 21.33
CA TRP A 124 2.63 -19.89 20.29
C TRP A 124 3.37 -21.16 19.88
N LEU A 125 2.66 -22.28 19.86
CA LEU A 125 3.16 -23.57 19.40
C LEU A 125 2.63 -23.88 18.01
N PHE A 126 3.53 -24.20 17.10
CA PHE A 126 3.19 -24.65 15.75
C PHE A 126 2.45 -25.99 15.79
N VAL A 127 1.32 -26.08 15.11
CA VAL A 127 0.47 -27.28 15.02
C VAL A 127 0.63 -27.93 13.65
N SER A 128 0.40 -27.16 12.59
CA SER A 128 0.38 -27.68 11.22
C SER A 128 0.60 -26.60 10.18
N GLN A 129 1.08 -27.02 9.00
CA GLN A 129 1.17 -26.19 7.79
C GLN A 129 0.54 -26.95 6.63
N ALA A 130 -0.26 -26.27 5.82
CA ALA A 130 -0.82 -26.79 4.58
C ALA A 130 -0.63 -25.77 3.46
N GLN A 131 -0.39 -26.25 2.23
CA GLN A 131 -0.47 -25.39 1.05
C GLN A 131 -1.94 -25.24 0.65
N GLY A 132 -2.35 -24.01 0.33
CA GLY A 132 -3.72 -23.64 0.02
C GLY A 132 -4.34 -22.72 1.07
N ALA A 133 -5.64 -22.50 0.92
CA ALA A 133 -6.42 -21.70 1.86
C ALA A 133 -6.63 -22.45 3.19
N CYS A 134 -6.83 -21.70 4.27
CA CYS A 134 -7.23 -22.29 5.54
C CYS A 134 -8.68 -22.83 5.44
N VAL A 135 -8.83 -24.15 5.46
CA VAL A 135 -10.13 -24.82 5.41
C VAL A 135 -10.59 -25.10 6.85
N PRO A 136 -11.82 -24.72 7.22
CA PRO A 136 -12.38 -24.97 8.55
C PRO A 136 -12.72 -26.44 8.79
#